data_AF-A7SLE1-F1
#
_entry.id   AF-A7SLE1-F1
#
_cell.length_a   1.000
_cell.length_b   1.000
_cell.length_c   1.000
_cell.angle_alpha   90.00
_cell.angle_beta   90.00
_cell.angle_gamma   90.00
#
_symmetry.space_group_name_H-M   'P 1'
#
loop_
_entity.id
_entity.type
_entity.pdbx_description
1 polymer ?
#
loop_
_entity_poly.entity_id
_entity_poly.type
_entity_poly.pdbx_seq_one_letter_code
_entity_poly.pdbx_strand_id
1 'polypeptide(L)'
;MEYIKLIVAADVIYDDDLTDAFLSQILCLFASNSSRVVLLALEKRLNFTLEYLDVACPAYIHFTAKLRHLQQQGLLFTRQLPLDFPNYIQYDRVRELELWEIKPR
;
A
#
# COMPACT_ATOMS: atom_id res chain seq x y z
N MET A 1 4.73 -5.08 27.78
CA MET A 1 5.03 -4.34 26.54
C MET A 1 3.94 -4.68 25.55
N GLU A 2 3.19 -3.70 25.05
CA GLU A 2 2.12 -3.95 24.08
C GLU A 2 2.72 -4.43 22.75
N TYR A 3 2.21 -5.54 22.27
CA TYR A 3 2.69 -6.18 21.05
C TYR A 3 1.79 -5.77 19.89
N ILE A 4 2.20 -4.77 19.12
CA ILE A 4 1.48 -4.34 17.91
C ILE A 4 1.58 -5.45 16.87
N LYS A 5 0.45 -6.07 16.54
CA LYS A 5 0.32 -7.11 15.49
C LYS A 5 -0.18 -6.57 14.16
N LEU A 6 -1.02 -5.55 14.20
CA LEU A 6 -1.70 -5.00 13.04
C LEU A 6 -1.40 -3.51 12.94
N ILE A 7 -0.98 -3.10 11.76
CA ILE A 7 -0.79 -1.70 11.38
C ILE A 7 -1.79 -1.42 10.26
N VAL A 8 -2.56 -0.35 10.40
CA VAL A 8 -3.50 0.10 9.38
C VAL A 8 -3.02 1.44 8.86
N ALA A 9 -2.91 1.58 7.55
CA ALA A 9 -2.56 2.82 6.87
C ALA A 9 -3.57 3.09 5.76
N ALA A 10 -3.87 4.37 5.52
CA ALA A 10 -4.75 4.81 4.46
C ALA A 10 -4.27 6.16 3.92
N ASP A 11 -4.42 6.36 2.60
CA ASP A 11 -4.10 7.62 1.92
C ASP A 11 -2.66 8.13 2.13
N VAL A 12 -1.68 7.20 2.17
CA VAL A 12 -0.25 7.51 2.36
C VAL A 12 0.58 7.43 1.08
N ILE A 13 -0.05 7.11 -0.06
CA ILE A 13 0.61 6.93 -1.36
C ILE A 13 0.24 8.08 -2.30
N TYR A 14 1.06 9.12 -2.33
CA TYR A 14 0.83 10.30 -3.19
C TYR A 14 2.12 11.00 -3.65
N ASP A 15 3.28 10.61 -3.11
CA ASP A 15 4.59 11.15 -3.44
C ASP A 15 5.62 10.00 -3.39
N ASP A 16 6.62 10.04 -4.27
CA ASP A 16 7.55 8.94 -4.46
C ASP A 16 8.54 8.80 -3.29
N ASP A 17 9.01 9.91 -2.73
CA ASP A 17 9.95 9.92 -1.59
C ASP A 17 9.23 9.48 -0.32
N LEU A 18 7.99 9.94 -0.11
CA LEU A 18 7.18 9.49 1.01
C LEU A 18 6.83 8.00 0.91
N THR A 19 6.56 7.51 -0.30
CA THR A 19 6.33 6.09 -0.55
C THR A 19 7.56 5.25 -0.20
N ASP A 20 8.75 5.71 -0.63
CA ASP A 20 10.02 5.03 -0.34
C ASP A 20 10.33 5.02 1.16
N ALA A 21 10.13 6.16 1.84
CA ALA A 21 10.30 6.26 3.28
C ALA A 21 9.31 5.35 4.03
N PHE A 22 8.05 5.32 3.61
CA PHE A 22 7.01 4.47 4.20
C PHE A 22 7.36 2.97 4.09
N LEU A 23 7.74 2.50 2.91
CA LEU A 23 8.13 1.11 2.70
C LEU A 23 9.39 0.75 3.50
N SER A 24 10.37 1.65 3.57
CA SER A 24 11.55 1.47 4.41
C SER A 24 11.18 1.30 5.89
N GLN A 25 10.26 2.12 6.41
CA GLN A 25 9.79 1.98 7.80
C GLN A 25 9.04 0.67 8.03
N ILE A 26 8.24 0.20 7.07
CA ILE A 26 7.59 -1.13 7.15
C ILE A 26 8.65 -2.23 7.30
N LEU A 27 9.72 -2.19 6.53
CA LEU A 27 10.80 -3.20 6.62
C LEU A 27 11.50 -3.17 8.00
N CYS A 28 11.77 -1.99 8.55
CA CYS A 28 12.29 -1.84 9.92
C CYS A 28 11.33 -2.43 10.97
N LEU A 29 10.03 -2.23 10.79
CA LEU A 29 9.01 -2.80 11.66
C LEU A 29 8.94 -4.32 11.52
N PHE A 30 9.08 -4.87 10.33
CA PHE A 30 9.15 -6.32 10.12
C PHE A 30 10.41 -6.95 10.73
N ALA A 31 11.55 -6.27 10.63
CA ALA A 31 12.80 -6.72 11.23
C ALA A 31 12.71 -6.82 12.77
N SER A 32 11.96 -5.94 13.42
CA SER A 32 11.76 -5.99 14.87
C SER A 32 10.67 -6.97 15.32
N ASN A 33 9.75 -7.38 14.44
CA ASN A 33 8.71 -8.36 14.73
C ASN A 33 8.08 -8.93 13.44
N SER A 34 8.40 -10.19 13.14
CA SER A 34 7.94 -10.90 11.95
C SER A 34 6.49 -11.41 12.02
N SER A 35 5.74 -11.13 13.08
CA SER A 35 4.30 -11.45 13.13
C SER A 35 3.41 -10.27 12.74
N ARG A 36 4.01 -9.10 12.45
CA ARG A 36 3.26 -7.90 12.09
C ARG A 36 2.64 -8.04 10.71
N VAL A 37 1.45 -7.48 10.56
CA VAL A 37 0.74 -7.36 9.29
C VAL A 37 0.41 -5.89 9.09
N VAL A 38 0.62 -5.40 7.88
CA VAL A 38 0.18 -4.06 7.46
C VAL A 38 -1.01 -4.22 6.52
N LEU A 39 -2.11 -3.55 6.85
CA LEU A 39 -3.24 -3.35 5.94
C LEU A 39 -3.16 -1.92 5.40
N LEU A 40 -3.05 -1.79 4.09
CA LEU A 40 -2.95 -0.51 3.41
C LEU A 40 -4.18 -0.33 2.51
N ALA A 41 -5.01 0.66 2.84
CA ALA A 41 -6.09 1.10 1.97
C ALA A 41 -5.59 2.27 1.09
N LEU A 42 -5.92 2.25 -0.20
CA LEU A 42 -5.66 3.39 -1.08
C LEU A 42 -6.76 3.56 -2.13
N GLU A 43 -6.90 4.79 -2.59
CA GLU A 43 -7.69 5.16 -3.76
C GLU A 43 -6.74 5.67 -4.84
N LYS A 44 -6.82 5.10 -6.05
CA LYS A 44 -6.00 5.55 -7.18
C LYS A 44 -6.39 6.96 -7.59
N ARG A 45 -5.48 7.92 -7.42
CA ARG A 45 -5.64 9.29 -7.89
C ARG A 45 -5.26 9.41 -9.37
N LEU A 46 -6.27 9.39 -10.23
CA LEU A 46 -6.10 9.61 -11.66
C LEU A 46 -5.87 11.10 -11.93
N ASN A 47 -4.66 11.44 -12.37
CA ASN A 47 -4.27 12.80 -12.71
C ASN A 47 -3.98 12.90 -14.20
N PHE A 48 -4.45 13.96 -14.86
CA PHE A 48 -3.92 14.29 -16.17
C PHE A 48 -2.50 14.83 -15.99
N THR A 49 -1.54 14.19 -16.65
CA THR A 49 -0.14 14.53 -16.53
C THR A 49 0.34 15.18 -17.82
N LEU A 50 0.98 16.35 -17.72
CA LEU A 50 1.56 17.02 -18.90
C LEU A 50 2.74 16.24 -19.48
N GLU A 51 3.44 15.46 -18.64
CA GLU A 51 4.57 14.62 -19.05
C GLU A 51 4.15 13.55 -20.07
N TYR A 52 3.02 12.88 -19.84
CA TYR A 52 2.51 11.84 -20.74
C TYR A 52 1.39 12.33 -21.66
N LEU A 53 0.93 13.57 -21.47
CA LEU A 53 -0.27 14.14 -22.10
C LEU A 53 -1.48 13.22 -21.99
N ASP A 54 -1.57 12.48 -20.87
CA ASP A 54 -2.57 11.44 -20.62
C ASP A 54 -2.93 11.35 -19.13
N VAL A 55 -4.03 10.66 -18.84
CA VAL A 55 -4.47 10.32 -17.49
C VAL A 55 -3.63 9.18 -16.94
N ALA A 56 -2.88 9.45 -15.87
CA ALA A 56 -2.01 8.49 -15.20
C ALA A 56 -2.22 8.51 -13.69
N CYS A 57 -1.65 7.51 -13.00
CA CYS A 57 -1.58 7.48 -11.54
C CYS A 57 -0.11 7.26 -11.10
N PRO A 58 0.76 8.28 -11.20
CA PRO A 58 2.21 8.13 -11.04
C PRO A 58 2.61 7.51 -9.69
N ALA A 59 2.07 8.04 -8.59
CA ALA A 59 2.37 7.53 -7.25
C ALA A 59 1.98 6.05 -7.07
N TYR A 60 0.85 5.62 -7.64
CA TYR A 60 0.45 4.21 -7.63
C TYR A 60 1.38 3.33 -8.47
N ILE A 61 1.81 3.82 -9.64
CA ILE A 61 2.76 3.11 -10.50
C ILE A 61 4.08 2.90 -9.76
N HIS A 62 4.62 3.96 -9.14
CA HIS A 62 5.84 3.89 -8.34
C HIS A 62 5.70 2.91 -7.16
N PHE A 63 4.64 3.05 -6.37
CA PHE A 63 4.34 2.16 -5.25
C PHE A 63 4.30 0.68 -5.65
N THR A 64 3.54 0.34 -6.70
CA THR A 64 3.43 -1.06 -7.13
C THR A 64 4.74 -1.59 -7.72
N ALA A 65 5.54 -0.76 -8.39
CA ALA A 65 6.87 -1.13 -8.86
C ALA A 65 7.81 -1.45 -7.68
N LYS A 66 7.83 -0.61 -6.64
CA LYS A 66 8.61 -0.83 -5.42
C LYS A 66 8.16 -2.08 -4.67
N LEU A 67 6.86 -2.30 -4.50
CA LEU A 67 6.35 -3.54 -3.89
C LEU A 67 6.79 -4.79 -4.64
N ARG A 68 6.68 -4.81 -5.97
CA ARG A 68 7.14 -5.93 -6.79
C ARG A 68 8.64 -6.18 -6.62
N HIS A 69 9.44 -5.12 -6.61
CA HIS A 69 10.89 -5.23 -6.41
C HIS A 69 11.23 -5.84 -5.05
N LEU A 70 10.62 -5.35 -3.96
CA LEU A 70 10.82 -5.87 -2.61
C LEU A 70 10.36 -7.33 -2.47
N GLN A 71 9.27 -7.70 -3.14
CA GLN A 71 8.77 -9.08 -3.17
C GLN A 71 9.70 -10.01 -3.95
N GLN A 72 10.27 -9.56 -5.08
CA GLN A 72 11.28 -10.32 -5.84
C GLN A 72 12.57 -10.55 -5.05
N GLN A 73 12.96 -9.59 -4.20
CA GLN A 73 14.07 -9.73 -3.26
C GLN A 73 13.71 -10.63 -2.05
N GLY A 74 12.44 -10.99 -1.90
CA GLY A 74 11.95 -11.78 -0.78
C GLY A 74 12.06 -11.05 0.56
N LEU A 75 11.90 -9.73 0.57
CA LEU A 75 11.89 -8.92 1.80
C LEU A 75 10.50 -8.86 2.45
N LEU A 76 9.46 -9.05 1.67
CA LEU A 76 8.06 -9.03 2.11
C LEU A 76 7.18 -9.84 1.15
N PHE A 77 5.97 -10.15 1.60
CA PHE A 77 4.88 -10.68 0.78
C PHE A 77 3.76 -9.64 0.69
N THR A 78 3.21 -9.48 -0.50
CA THR A 78 2.05 -8.61 -0.75
C THR A 78 0.92 -9.35 -1.43
N ARG A 79 -0.31 -8.99 -1.08
CA ARG A 79 -1.50 -9.39 -1.85
C ARG A 79 -2.57 -8.31 -1.77
N GLN A 80 -3.33 -8.15 -2.85
CA GLN A 80 -4.58 -7.41 -2.81
C GLN A 80 -5.64 -8.27 -2.13
N LEU A 81 -6.42 -7.66 -1.23
CA LEU A 81 -7.55 -8.26 -0.57
C LEU A 81 -8.85 -7.88 -1.28
N PRO A 82 -9.84 -8.79 -1.37
CA PRO A 82 -11.14 -8.47 -1.92
C PRO A 82 -11.86 -7.45 -1.03
N LEU A 83 -12.64 -6.57 -1.66
CA LEU A 83 -13.51 -5.60 -1.00
C LEU A 83 -14.96 -6.10 -0.91
N ASP A 84 -15.17 -7.40 -0.73
CA ASP A 84 -16.48 -8.06 -0.69
C ASP A 84 -17.10 -8.14 0.72
N PHE A 85 -16.41 -7.59 1.73
CA PHE A 85 -16.91 -7.48 3.10
C PHE A 85 -18.08 -6.49 3.22
N PRO A 86 -18.98 -6.59 4.21
CA PRO A 86 -20.11 -5.67 4.34
C PRO A 86 -19.69 -4.19 4.40
N ASN A 87 -20.52 -3.30 3.84
CA ASN A 87 -20.28 -1.87 3.93
C ASN A 87 -20.86 -1.33 5.25
N TYR A 88 -20.00 -1.09 6.24
CA TYR A 88 -20.40 -0.65 7.59
C TYR A 88 -20.60 0.87 7.71
N ILE A 89 -20.18 1.65 6.70
CA ILE A 89 -20.27 3.11 6.67
C ILE A 89 -20.77 3.57 5.29
N GLN A 90 -21.32 4.78 5.19
CA GLN A 90 -21.84 5.26 3.91
C GLN A 90 -20.70 5.86 3.06
N TYR A 91 -20.24 5.11 2.06
CA TYR A 91 -19.32 5.55 1.02
C TYR A 91 -19.48 4.69 -0.24
N ASP A 92 -19.06 5.24 -1.38
CA ASP A 92 -19.06 4.54 -2.66
C ASP A 92 -17.80 3.67 -2.80
N ARG A 93 -18.00 2.37 -3.03
CA ARG A 93 -16.91 1.46 -3.39
C ARG A 93 -16.63 1.54 -4.88
N VAL A 94 -15.81 2.52 -5.24
CA VAL A 94 -15.32 2.69 -6.61
C VAL A 94 -14.24 1.68 -6.95
N ARG A 95 -14.00 1.45 -8.25
CA ARG A 95 -13.01 0.48 -8.76
C ARG A 95 -11.56 0.90 -8.48
N GLU A 96 -11.35 2.18 -8.17
CA GLU A 96 -10.06 2.77 -7.83
C GLU A 96 -9.65 2.48 -6.38
N LEU A 97 -10.56 1.98 -5.54
CA LEU A 97 -10.26 1.57 -4.17
C LEU A 97 -9.60 0.19 -4.15
N GLU A 98 -8.50 0.10 -3.43
CA GLU A 98 -7.78 -1.14 -3.19
C GLU A 98 -7.44 -1.29 -1.71
N LEU A 99 -7.42 -2.55 -1.27
CA LEU A 99 -6.90 -2.95 0.04
C LEU A 99 -5.76 -3.92 -0.18
N TRP A 100 -4.62 -3.63 0.43
CA TRP A 100 -3.41 -4.44 0.36
C TRP A 100 -3.08 -5.01 1.72
N GLU A 101 -2.70 -6.28 1.73
CA GLU A 101 -2.04 -6.91 2.86
C GLU A 101 -0.55 -7.03 2.56
N ILE A 102 0.28 -6.51 3.46
CA ILE A 102 1.74 -6.59 3.39
C ILE A 102 2.22 -7.32 4.64
N LYS A 103 3.04 -8.35 4.44
CA LYS A 103 3.57 -9.23 5.49
C LYS A 103 5.09 -9.36 5.37
N PRO A 104 5.79 -9.61 6.49
CA PRO A 104 7.17 -10.09 6.45
C PRO A 104 7.24 -11.43 5.71
N ARG A 105 8.43 -11.76 5.20
CA ARG A 105 8.71 -13.09 4.66
C ARG A 105 8.69 -14.16 5.75
#